data_AF-A0A1Z5HER5-F1
#
_entry.id   AF-A0A1Z5HER5-F1
#
_cell.length_a   1.000
_cell.length_b   1.000
_cell.length_c   1.000
_cell.angle_alpha   90.00
_cell.angle_beta   90.00
_cell.angle_gamma   90.00
#
_symmetry.space_group_name_H-M   'P 1'
#
loop_
_entity.id
_entity.type
_entity.pdbx_description
1 polymer ?
#
loop_
_entity_poly.entity_id
_entity_poly.type
_entity_poly.pdbx_seq_one_letter_code
_entity_poly.pdbx_strand_id
1 'polypeptide(L)'
;MAKMTTMGVKLDDTIRNRLKQLGESRDRTPHWLMKKAITDFLDQEEALDKRNQEADVALREYQATGQYVSHENMEDWLNTWGSDKESTCPELKN
;
A
#
# COMPACT_ATOMS: atom_id res chain seq x y z
N MET A 1 21.51 -14.25 5.97
CA MET A 1 21.64 -12.79 5.84
C MET A 1 21.33 -12.42 4.39
N ALA A 2 20.54 -11.36 4.15
CA ALA A 2 20.27 -10.90 2.79
C ALA A 2 21.59 -10.42 2.13
N LYS A 3 21.84 -10.84 0.90
CA LYS A 3 23.05 -10.46 0.14
C LYS A 3 22.87 -9.03 -0.40
N MET A 4 23.71 -8.08 0.03
CA MET A 4 23.72 -6.72 -0.54
C MET A 4 24.59 -6.70 -1.79
N THR A 5 24.02 -6.24 -2.91
CA THR A 5 24.73 -6.03 -4.17
C THR A 5 24.61 -4.56 -4.59
N THR A 6 25.66 -4.02 -5.20
CA THR A 6 25.64 -2.65 -5.73
C THR A 6 24.97 -2.65 -7.09
N MET A 7 23.95 -1.82 -7.26
CA MET A 7 23.30 -1.55 -8.55
C MET A 7 23.53 -0.08 -8.94
N GLY A 8 23.96 0.16 -10.17
CA GLY A 8 24.14 1.50 -10.71
C GLY A 8 22.82 2.06 -11.25
N VAL A 9 22.44 3.26 -10.81
CA VAL A 9 21.28 4.00 -11.35
C VAL A 9 21.79 5.22 -12.12
N LYS A 10 21.34 5.37 -13.37
CA LYS A 10 21.67 6.54 -14.18
C LYS A 10 20.79 7.71 -13.74
N LEU A 11 21.43 8.79 -13.31
CA LEU A 11 20.78 10.04 -12.90
C LEU A 11 21.43 11.17 -13.67
N ASP A 12 20.61 12.10 -14.17
CA ASP A 12 21.13 13.36 -14.72
C ASP A 12 21.62 14.30 -13.61
N ASP A 13 22.34 15.35 -14.01
CA ASP A 13 22.94 16.30 -13.08
C ASP A 13 21.89 17.14 -12.32
N THR A 14 20.70 17.31 -12.89
CA THR A 14 19.59 18.01 -12.23
C THR A 14 19.13 17.22 -11.02
N ILE A 15 18.90 15.92 -11.18
CA ILE A 15 18.47 15.02 -10.08
C ILE A 15 19.58 14.90 -9.04
N ARG A 16 20.85 14.77 -9.46
CA ARG A 16 21.99 14.72 -8.53
C ARG A 16 22.09 15.97 -7.67
N ASN A 17 21.92 17.16 -8.27
CA ASN A 17 21.94 18.42 -7.53
C ASN A 17 20.77 18.51 -6.53
N ARG A 18 19.56 18.10 -6.93
CA ARG A 18 18.39 18.05 -6.04
C ARG A 18 18.62 17.11 -4.86
N LEU A 19 19.18 15.93 -5.08
CA LEU A 19 19.50 14.97 -4.01
C LEU A 19 20.55 15.52 -3.05
N LYS A 20 21.56 16.23 -3.57
CA LYS A 20 22.59 16.86 -2.75
C LYS A 20 21.99 17.94 -1.84
N GLN A 21 21.25 18.89 -2.42
CA GLN A 21 20.61 19.97 -1.66
C GLN A 21 19.62 19.45 -0.61
N LEU A 22 18.79 18.46 -1.00
CA LEU A 22 17.85 17.85 -0.07
C LEU A 22 18.58 17.10 1.04
N GLY A 23 19.65 16.40 0.71
CA GLY A 23 20.51 15.71 1.67
C GLY A 23 21.11 16.65 2.70
N GLU A 24 21.71 17.76 2.25
CA GLU A 24 22.26 18.82 3.11
C GLU A 24 21.18 19.39 4.04
N SER A 25 19.99 19.71 3.52
CA SER A 25 18.89 20.27 4.32
C SER A 25 18.34 19.31 5.39
N ARG A 26 18.49 17.99 5.19
CA ARG A 26 17.93 16.95 6.07
C ARG A 26 19.00 16.20 6.88
N ASP A 27 20.27 16.62 6.78
CA ASP A 27 21.42 15.93 7.37
C ASP A 27 21.48 14.44 6.95
N ARG A 28 21.34 14.18 5.64
CA ARG A 28 21.35 12.83 5.05
C ARG A 28 22.19 12.80 3.78
N THR A 29 22.81 11.65 3.51
CA THR A 29 23.57 11.48 2.26
C THR A 29 22.64 11.30 1.07
N PRO A 30 23.05 11.70 -0.15
CA PRO A 30 22.32 11.40 -1.38
C PRO A 30 22.03 9.91 -1.54
N HIS A 31 22.96 9.03 -1.14
CA HIS A 31 22.77 7.59 -1.18
C HIS A 31 21.65 7.11 -0.25
N TRP A 32 21.57 7.65 0.97
CA TRP A 32 20.47 7.35 1.89
C TRP A 32 19.12 7.76 1.30
N LEU A 33 19.05 8.95 0.68
CA LEU A 33 17.82 9.44 0.04
C LEU A 33 17.40 8.56 -1.14
N MET A 34 18.36 8.13 -1.98
CA MET A 34 18.08 7.19 -3.08
C MET A 34 17.51 5.87 -2.57
N LYS A 35 18.14 5.28 -1.54
CA LYS A 35 17.64 4.05 -0.93
C LYS A 35 16.23 4.24 -0.36
N LYS A 36 16.01 5.31 0.38
CA LYS A 36 14.70 5.62 0.97
C LYS A 36 13.63 5.78 -0.10
N ALA A 37 13.91 6.52 -1.17
CA ALA A 37 12.98 6.71 -2.28
C ALA A 37 12.61 5.39 -2.98
N ILE A 38 13.59 4.50 -3.19
CA ILE A 38 13.34 3.17 -3.78
C ILE A 38 12.47 2.32 -2.85
N THR A 39 12.79 2.29 -1.55
CA THR A 39 11.98 1.54 -0.57
C THR A 39 10.55 2.06 -0.51
N ASP A 40 10.37 3.38 -0.40
CA ASP A 40 9.04 3.98 -0.32
C ASP A 40 8.20 3.71 -1.58
N PHE A 41 8.85 3.75 -2.74
CA PHE A 41 8.19 3.41 -4.01
C PHE A 41 7.76 1.95 -4.04
N LEU A 42 8.64 1.02 -3.65
CA LEU A 42 8.30 -0.41 -3.60
C LEU A 42 7.16 -0.68 -2.63
N ASP A 43 7.21 -0.13 -1.42
CA ASP A 43 6.17 -0.30 -0.41
C ASP A 43 4.80 0.19 -0.95
N GLN A 44 4.79 1.30 -1.70
CA GLN A 44 3.59 1.83 -2.32
C GLN A 44 3.06 0.92 -3.43
N GLU A 45 3.92 0.51 -4.37
CA GLU A 45 3.51 -0.34 -5.50
C GLU A 45 3.04 -1.73 -5.02
N GLU A 46 3.75 -2.34 -4.07
CA GLU A 46 3.36 -3.63 -3.49
C GLU A 46 2.03 -3.55 -2.75
N ALA A 47 1.75 -2.43 -2.07
CA ALA A 47 0.45 -2.20 -1.44
C ALA A 47 -0.68 -2.03 -2.46
N LEU A 48 -0.42 -1.35 -3.59
CA LEU A 48 -1.38 -1.22 -4.69
C LEU A 48 -1.66 -2.58 -5.34
N ASP A 49 -0.62 -3.34 -5.67
CA ASP A 49 -0.73 -4.66 -6.27
C ASP A 49 -1.50 -5.63 -5.37
N LYS A 50 -1.21 -5.62 -4.06
CA LYS A 50 -1.94 -6.44 -3.09
C LYS A 50 -3.43 -6.09 -3.08
N ARG A 51 -3.77 -4.80 -3.02
CA ARG A 51 -5.18 -4.34 -3.06
C ARG A 51 -5.89 -4.74 -4.34
N ASN A 52 -5.20 -4.64 -5.49
CA ASN A 52 -5.76 -5.04 -6.77
C ASN A 52 -6.01 -6.55 -6.83
N GLN A 53 -5.06 -7.35 -6.33
CA GLN A 53 -5.23 -8.80 -6.22
C GLN A 53 -6.41 -9.18 -5.32
N GLU A 54 -6.56 -8.52 -4.17
CA GLU A 54 -7.71 -8.72 -3.27
C GLU A 54 -9.04 -8.39 -3.96
N ALA A 55 -9.10 -7.29 -4.73
CA ALA A 55 -10.28 -6.90 -5.50
C ALA A 55 -10.60 -7.90 -6.62
N ASP A 56 -9.58 -8.39 -7.34
CA ASP A 56 -9.74 -9.39 -8.39
C ASP A 56 -10.26 -10.73 -7.84
N VAL A 57 -9.78 -11.13 -6.66
CA VAL A 57 -10.24 -12.34 -5.96
C VAL A 57 -11.70 -12.16 -5.56
N ALA A 58 -12.05 -11.06 -4.88
CA ALA A 58 -13.43 -10.77 -4.45
C ALA A 58 -14.40 -10.71 -5.65
N LEU A 59 -13.99 -10.09 -6.76
CA LEU A 59 -14.80 -10.04 -7.98
C LEU A 59 -15.02 -11.45 -8.57
N ARG A 60 -13.98 -12.28 -8.61
CA ARG A 60 -14.08 -13.67 -9.09
C ARG A 60 -15.02 -14.50 -8.22
N GLU A 61 -14.93 -14.35 -6.90
CA GLU A 61 -15.82 -15.03 -5.96
C GLU A 61 -17.27 -14.61 -6.17
N TYR A 62 -17.54 -13.31 -6.24
CA TYR A 62 -18.89 -12.79 -6.54
C TYR A 62 -19.42 -13.31 -7.88
N GLN A 63 -18.61 -13.32 -8.94
CA GLN A 63 -19.02 -13.87 -10.25
C GLN A 63 -19.35 -15.37 -10.19
N ALA A 64 -18.68 -16.13 -9.32
CA ALA A 64 -18.87 -17.57 -9.19
C ALA A 64 -20.06 -17.93 -8.28
N THR A 65 -20.26 -17.21 -7.17
CA THR A 65 -21.23 -17.58 -6.13
C THR A 65 -22.45 -16.66 -6.09
N GLY A 66 -22.36 -15.46 -6.65
CA GLY A 66 -23.34 -14.39 -6.48
C GLY A 66 -23.33 -13.78 -5.08
N GLN A 67 -22.37 -14.13 -4.22
CA GLN A 67 -22.39 -13.75 -2.81
C GLN A 67 -21.95 -12.30 -2.55
N TYR A 68 -22.74 -11.54 -1.79
CA TYR A 68 -22.46 -10.14 -1.47
C TYR A 68 -22.91 -9.78 -0.05
N VAL A 69 -22.36 -8.71 0.50
CA VAL A 69 -22.94 -8.05 1.69
C VAL A 69 -23.86 -6.93 1.20
N SER A 70 -25.11 -6.90 1.66
CA SER A 70 -26.04 -5.80 1.38
C SER A 70 -25.58 -4.51 2.05
N HIS A 71 -25.81 -3.36 1.41
CA HIS A 71 -25.45 -2.04 1.94
C HIS A 71 -25.95 -1.82 3.37
N GLU A 72 -27.22 -2.13 3.65
CA GLU A 72 -27.84 -2.01 4.98
C GLU A 72 -27.05 -2.78 6.06
N ASN A 73 -26.82 -4.09 5.86
CA ASN A 73 -26.02 -4.89 6.78
C ASN A 73 -24.60 -4.33 7.02
N MET A 74 -23.96 -3.78 5.98
CA MET A 74 -22.63 -3.20 6.11
C MET A 74 -22.67 -1.88 6.88
N GLU A 75 -23.67 -1.03 6.64
CA GLU A 75 -23.88 0.23 7.35
C GLU A 75 -24.20 -0.02 8.83
N ASP A 76 -25.08 -0.97 9.14
CA ASP A 76 -25.40 -1.39 10.50
C ASP A 76 -24.15 -1.82 11.27
N TRP A 77 -23.27 -2.60 10.63
CA TRP A 77 -22.02 -3.02 11.23
C TRP A 77 -21.06 -1.85 11.46
N LEU A 78 -20.83 -1.01 10.44
CA LEU A 78 -19.94 0.15 10.53
C LEU A 78 -20.39 1.14 11.61
N ASN A 79 -21.70 1.29 11.82
CA ASN A 79 -22.26 2.16 12.86
C ASN A 79 -21.99 1.65 14.28
N THR A 80 -21.60 0.37 14.46
CA THR A 80 -21.20 -0.14 15.77
C THR A 80 -19.73 0.14 16.12
N TRP A 81 -18.91 0.49 15.13
CA TRP A 81 -17.47 0.71 15.34
C TRP A 81 -17.20 1.92 16.23
N GLY A 82 -16.20 1.80 17.11
CA GLY A 82 -15.85 2.87 18.05
C GLY A 82 -16.85 3.02 19.21
N SER A 83 -17.74 2.06 19.42
CA SER A 83 -18.64 1.97 20.56
C SER A 83 -18.35 0.74 21.42
N ASP A 84 -18.90 0.69 22.64
CA ASP A 84 -18.82 -0.50 23.51
C ASP A 84 -19.60 -1.72 22.97
N LYS A 85 -20.27 -1.58 21.83
CA LYS A 85 -21.13 -2.60 21.20
C LYS A 85 -20.68 -2.97 19.79
N GLU A 86 -19.39 -2.86 19.49
CA GLU A 86 -18.83 -3.26 18.20
C GLU A 86 -19.22 -4.70 17.85
N SER A 87 -19.86 -4.88 16.69
CA SER A 87 -20.38 -6.17 16.23
C SER A 87 -19.42 -6.85 15.24
N THR A 88 -19.69 -8.12 14.93
CA THR A 88 -18.88 -8.90 13.99
C THR A 88 -19.19 -8.56 12.53
N CYS A 89 -18.23 -8.76 11.64
CA CYS A 89 -18.40 -8.58 10.19
C CYS A 89 -19.67 -9.31 9.69
N PRO A 90 -20.55 -8.67 8.89
CA PRO A 90 -21.75 -9.27 8.36
C PRO A 90 -21.48 -10.48 7.47
N GLU A 91 -22.40 -11.45 7.48
CA GLU A 91 -22.33 -12.61 6.61
C GLU A 91 -22.70 -12.26 5.15
N LEU A 92 -22.12 -13.01 4.22
CA LEU A 92 -22.45 -12.92 2.80
C LEU A 92 -23.85 -13.50 2.51
N LYS A 93 -24.63 -12.81 1.68
CA LYS A 93 -25.96 -13.21 1.17
C LYS A 93 -25.82 -13.67 -0.29
N ASN A 94 -26.71 -14.57 -0.76
CA ASN A 94 -26.85 -14.94 -2.18
C ASN A 94 -27.89 -14.05 -2.88
#